data_AF-A0AAV3XGC4-F1
#
_entry.id   AF-A0AAV3XGC4-F1
#
_cell.length_a   1.000
_cell.length_b   1.000
_cell.length_c   1.000
_cell.angle_alpha   90.00
_cell.angle_beta   90.00
_cell.angle_gamma   90.00
#
_symmetry.space_group_name_H-M   'P 1'
#
loop_
_entity.id
_entity.type
_entity.pdbx_description
1 polymer ?
#
loop_
_entity_poly.entity_id
_entity_poly.type
_entity_poly.pdbx_seq_one_letter_code
_entity_poly.pdbx_strand_id
1 'polypeptide(L)'
;MINNEWLLSAVTFIIGFTLTLLVLGNIQTALLAGVFAVPAAFAGLIAVNIQRRIAQKRVLTALQVEIRQMEKLKHLLQQDLWAIANQSDQIQEQINYRQNQLNWLQVQIGEKQKSKQDLTLALIGLGEDKRLMEEAIYHLNQQKEELDLSVRSIKSQHYKAETNKNELLADLQHLKEEIAFQKTEKQRLQETIDFLRSQFHEWQMEDIEVHDITPPVQELTSPETQKLLTASDDQEDAETGRKGDAERAREFISGKTEISADFESTEFIDAVSPPEQSDADLDAEWAEFVAQLTYPELEVLKAIVEQSNPNSTIKNIAESNITMPELLIDAINERAIATLGDIIIEPGTDAPAIADPEYLETVKKLLEIKAGK
;
A
#
# COMPACT_ATOMS: atom_id res chain seq x y z
N MET A 1 76.05 -49.29 61.52
CA MET A 1 76.58 -50.00 60.33
C MET A 1 78.10 -49.83 60.28
N ILE A 2 78.87 -50.45 61.18
CA ILE A 2 80.31 -50.15 61.36
C ILE A 2 81.25 -51.31 60.96
N ASN A 3 80.71 -52.52 60.75
CA ASN A 3 81.55 -53.73 60.79
C ASN A 3 82.00 -54.23 59.39
N ASN A 4 81.38 -53.77 58.29
CA ASN A 4 81.69 -54.29 56.95
C ASN A 4 82.99 -53.69 56.37
N GLU A 5 83.36 -52.47 56.77
CA GLU A 5 84.55 -51.78 56.27
C GLU A 5 85.83 -52.41 56.84
N TRP A 6 85.84 -52.75 58.13
CA TRP A 6 86.93 -53.48 58.79
C TRP A 6 87.14 -54.88 58.21
N LEU A 7 86.05 -55.60 57.92
CA LEU A 7 86.12 -56.90 57.24
C LEU A 7 86.72 -56.79 55.83
N LEU A 8 86.33 -55.77 55.05
CA LEU A 8 86.86 -55.58 53.70
C LEU A 8 88.34 -55.20 53.70
N SER A 9 88.79 -54.35 54.64
CA SER A 9 90.23 -54.03 54.79
C SER A 9 91.06 -55.25 55.21
N ALA A 10 90.53 -56.10 56.10
CA ALA A 10 91.21 -57.33 56.49
C ALA A 10 91.32 -58.33 55.32
N VAL A 11 90.22 -58.53 54.57
CA VAL A 11 90.20 -59.43 53.40
C VAL A 11 91.13 -58.94 52.28
N THR A 12 91.11 -57.63 51.97
CA THR A 12 92.01 -57.07 50.94
C THR A 12 93.48 -57.09 51.36
N PHE A 13 93.79 -56.89 52.65
CA PHE A 13 95.14 -57.10 53.18
C PHE A 13 95.60 -58.55 53.04
N ILE A 14 94.76 -59.54 53.40
CA ILE A 14 95.09 -60.97 53.28
C ILE A 14 95.33 -61.36 51.81
N ILE A 15 94.47 -60.93 50.89
CA ILE A 15 94.61 -61.21 49.45
C ILE A 15 95.86 -60.53 48.87
N GLY A 16 96.10 -59.25 49.19
CA GLY A 16 97.29 -58.53 48.72
C GLY A 16 98.59 -59.12 49.27
N PHE A 17 98.62 -59.47 50.56
CA PHE A 17 99.76 -60.11 51.20
C PHE A 17 100.07 -61.49 50.60
N THR A 18 99.07 -62.36 50.49
CA THR A 18 99.25 -63.73 49.95
C THR A 18 99.66 -63.73 48.48
N LEU A 19 99.04 -62.89 47.64
CA LEU A 19 99.41 -62.78 46.23
C LEU A 19 100.84 -62.28 46.04
N THR A 20 101.24 -61.26 46.79
CA THR A 20 102.60 -60.68 46.71
C THR A 20 103.65 -61.66 47.24
N LEU A 21 103.36 -62.38 48.33
CA LEU A 21 104.25 -63.40 48.89
C LEU A 21 104.44 -64.59 47.94
N LEU A 22 103.39 -64.99 47.22
CA LEU A 22 103.46 -66.06 46.21
C LEU A 22 104.31 -65.69 44.99
N VAL A 23 104.22 -64.44 44.53
CA VAL A 23 104.89 -63.98 43.29
C VAL A 23 106.35 -63.56 43.53
N LEU A 24 106.65 -62.91 44.66
CA LEU A 24 107.98 -62.33 44.93
C LEU A 24 108.80 -63.11 45.97
N GLY A 25 108.21 -64.06 46.69
CA GLY A 25 108.89 -64.90 47.68
C GLY A 25 109.46 -64.19 48.91
N ASN A 26 109.26 -62.88 49.05
CA ASN A 26 109.84 -62.06 50.11
C ASN A 26 108.76 -61.46 51.03
N ILE A 27 108.87 -61.74 52.32
CA ILE A 27 107.91 -61.34 53.36
C ILE A 27 107.87 -59.81 53.56
N GLN A 28 109.01 -59.13 53.44
CA GLN A 28 109.08 -57.68 53.65
C GLN A 28 108.37 -56.91 52.54
N THR A 29 108.55 -57.31 51.27
CA THR A 29 107.82 -56.72 50.14
C THR A 29 106.33 -57.06 50.17
N ALA A 30 105.97 -58.27 50.62
CA ALA A 30 104.58 -58.66 50.80
C ALA A 30 103.84 -57.84 51.88
N LEU A 31 104.48 -57.58 53.03
CA LEU A 31 103.94 -56.70 54.07
C LEU A 31 103.72 -55.27 53.55
N LEU A 32 104.72 -54.72 52.85
CA LEU A 32 104.67 -53.37 52.32
C LEU A 32 103.56 -53.23 51.26
N ALA A 33 103.43 -54.20 50.35
CA ALA A 33 102.35 -54.24 49.38
C ALA A 33 100.95 -54.36 50.04
N GLY A 34 100.81 -55.19 51.08
CA GLY A 34 99.58 -55.30 51.86
C GLY A 34 99.19 -53.97 52.52
N VAL A 35 100.14 -53.25 53.10
CA VAL A 35 99.92 -51.93 53.70
C VAL A 35 99.50 -50.87 52.67
N PHE A 36 100.04 -50.89 51.45
CA PHE A 36 99.60 -49.98 50.37
C PHE A 36 98.25 -50.38 49.75
N ALA A 37 97.89 -51.66 49.75
CA ALA A 37 96.61 -52.14 49.21
C ALA A 37 95.39 -51.64 50.01
N VAL A 38 95.51 -51.50 51.34
CA VAL A 38 94.38 -51.08 52.20
C VAL A 38 93.92 -49.63 51.91
N PRO A 39 94.80 -48.61 51.87
CA PRO A 39 94.43 -47.25 51.44
C PRO A 39 93.86 -47.21 50.01
N ALA A 40 94.40 -48.01 49.09
CA ALA A 40 93.91 -48.08 47.70
C ALA A 40 92.49 -48.65 47.62
N ALA A 41 92.20 -49.74 48.35
CA ALA A 41 90.86 -50.31 48.45
C ALA A 41 89.85 -49.35 49.10
N PHE A 42 90.27 -48.64 50.16
CA PHE A 42 89.44 -47.64 50.82
C PHE A 42 89.14 -46.44 49.91
N ALA A 43 90.15 -45.93 49.17
CA ALA A 43 89.97 -44.89 48.16
C ALA A 43 89.02 -45.33 47.03
N GLY A 44 89.13 -46.58 46.57
CA GLY A 44 88.19 -47.16 45.59
C GLY A 44 86.75 -47.21 46.10
N LEU A 45 86.54 -47.63 47.35
CA LEU A 45 85.21 -47.68 47.97
C LEU A 45 84.61 -46.27 48.15
N ILE A 46 85.43 -45.29 48.55
CA ILE A 46 85.03 -43.88 48.61
C ILE A 46 84.65 -43.37 47.21
N ALA A 47 85.47 -43.64 46.19
CA ALA A 47 85.20 -43.22 44.81
C ALA A 47 83.88 -43.80 44.27
N VAL A 48 83.61 -45.09 44.50
CA VAL A 48 82.35 -45.74 44.11
C VAL A 48 81.15 -45.17 44.88
N ASN A 49 81.29 -44.88 46.18
CA ASN A 49 80.22 -44.26 46.98
C ASN A 49 79.94 -42.82 46.51
N ILE A 50 80.99 -42.03 46.22
CA ILE A 50 80.86 -40.70 45.61
C ILE A 50 80.18 -40.79 44.24
N GLN A 51 80.59 -41.71 43.37
CA GLN A 51 79.98 -41.91 42.05
C GLN A 51 78.50 -42.31 42.17
N ARG A 52 78.15 -43.20 43.12
CA ARG A 52 76.76 -43.58 43.40
C ARG A 52 75.94 -42.38 43.89
N ARG A 53 76.48 -41.55 44.79
CA ARG A 53 75.84 -40.30 45.24
C ARG A 53 75.68 -39.30 44.11
N ILE A 54 76.65 -39.17 43.21
CA ILE A 54 76.56 -38.32 42.01
C ILE A 54 75.48 -38.84 41.06
N ALA A 55 75.43 -40.15 40.80
CA ALA A 55 74.39 -40.78 39.97
C ALA A 55 72.98 -40.57 40.57
N GLN A 56 72.81 -40.80 41.88
CA GLN A 56 71.56 -40.53 42.59
C GLN A 56 71.16 -39.05 42.50
N LYS A 57 72.11 -38.11 42.68
CA LYS A 57 71.85 -36.68 42.50
C LYS A 57 71.41 -36.36 41.07
N ARG A 58 72.03 -36.95 40.04
CA ARG A 58 71.63 -36.77 38.63
C ARG A 58 70.20 -37.23 38.38
N VAL A 59 69.81 -38.41 38.89
CA VAL A 59 68.44 -38.93 38.77
C VAL A 59 67.45 -38.02 39.49
N LEU A 60 67.76 -37.57 40.71
CA LEU A 60 66.92 -36.61 41.45
C LEU A 60 66.77 -35.28 40.70
N THR A 61 67.84 -34.74 40.11
CA THR A 61 67.74 -33.51 39.30
C THR A 61 66.95 -33.72 38.00
N ALA A 62 67.06 -34.88 37.36
CA ALA A 62 66.28 -35.21 36.16
C ALA A 62 64.78 -35.29 36.49
N LEU A 63 64.42 -36.05 37.54
CA LEU A 63 63.03 -36.16 38.02
C LEU A 63 62.48 -34.80 38.48
N GLN A 64 63.31 -33.94 39.10
CA GLN A 64 62.90 -32.58 39.46
C GLN A 64 62.67 -31.68 38.24
N VAL A 65 63.40 -31.87 37.14
CA VAL A 65 63.13 -31.17 35.87
C VAL A 65 61.83 -31.66 35.24
N GLU A 66 61.59 -32.97 35.24
CA GLU A 66 60.35 -33.58 34.74
C GLU A 66 59.12 -33.13 35.54
N ILE A 67 59.19 -33.13 36.87
CA ILE A 67 58.13 -32.60 37.76
C ILE A 67 57.82 -31.14 37.40
N ARG A 68 58.84 -30.29 37.23
CA ARG A 68 58.64 -28.88 36.82
C ARG A 68 58.06 -28.73 35.41
N GLN A 69 58.34 -29.66 34.50
CA GLN A 69 57.73 -29.67 33.16
C GLN A 69 56.25 -30.09 33.26
N MET A 70 55.94 -31.11 34.04
CA MET A 70 54.56 -31.56 34.28
C MET A 70 53.72 -30.51 35.03
N GLU A 71 54.30 -29.79 35.98
CA GLU A 71 53.68 -28.63 36.64
C GLU A 71 53.36 -27.51 35.64
N LYS A 72 54.31 -27.17 34.76
CA LYS A 72 54.07 -26.19 33.68
C LYS A 72 52.98 -26.64 32.72
N LEU A 73 53.00 -27.90 32.27
CA LEU A 73 51.97 -28.46 31.40
C LEU A 73 50.59 -28.46 32.08
N LYS A 74 50.52 -28.79 33.37
CA LYS A 74 49.29 -28.68 34.16
C LYS A 74 48.75 -27.24 34.21
N HIS A 75 49.62 -26.25 34.42
CA HIS A 75 49.21 -24.85 34.44
C HIS A 75 48.73 -24.36 33.08
N LEU A 76 49.41 -24.72 31.99
CA LEU A 76 48.98 -24.42 30.62
C LEU A 76 47.62 -25.05 30.32
N LEU A 77 47.45 -26.35 30.59
CA LEU A 77 46.20 -27.06 30.34
C LEU A 77 45.04 -26.52 31.21
N GLN A 78 45.33 -26.06 32.44
CA GLN A 78 44.34 -25.38 33.28
C GLN A 78 43.98 -23.99 32.74
N GLN A 79 44.92 -23.25 32.15
CA GLN A 79 44.66 -21.97 31.48
C GLN A 79 43.81 -22.19 30.22
N ASP A 80 44.13 -23.19 29.40
CA ASP A 80 43.38 -23.53 28.18
C ASP A 80 41.94 -23.98 28.53
N LEU A 81 41.76 -24.77 29.59
CA LEU A 81 40.42 -25.14 30.08
C LEU A 81 39.58 -23.92 30.49
N TRP A 82 40.16 -22.92 31.15
CA TRP A 82 39.46 -21.67 31.48
C TRP A 82 39.14 -20.83 30.24
N ALA A 83 40.04 -20.78 29.26
CA ALA A 83 39.80 -20.10 27.99
C ALA A 83 38.67 -20.75 27.19
N ILE A 84 38.65 -22.09 27.11
CA ILE A 84 37.60 -22.87 26.45
C ILE A 84 36.25 -22.72 27.18
N ALA A 85 36.24 -22.75 28.52
CA ALA A 85 35.02 -22.53 29.31
C ALA A 85 34.42 -21.14 29.02
N ASN A 86 35.23 -20.08 29.09
CA ASN A 86 34.79 -18.72 28.78
C ASN A 86 34.29 -18.58 27.32
N GLN A 87 34.95 -19.23 26.35
CA GLN A 87 34.47 -19.26 24.96
C GLN A 87 33.14 -20.00 24.82
N SER A 88 32.94 -21.11 25.57
CA SER A 88 31.68 -21.85 25.59
C SER A 88 30.54 -21.00 26.13
N ASP A 89 30.77 -20.26 27.22
CA ASP A 89 29.78 -19.35 27.80
C ASP A 89 29.41 -18.22 26.82
N GLN A 90 30.40 -17.60 26.17
CA GLN A 90 30.18 -16.58 25.13
C GLN A 90 29.39 -17.11 23.93
N ILE A 91 29.69 -18.33 23.46
CA ILE A 91 28.94 -18.97 22.38
C ILE A 91 27.50 -19.26 22.83
N GLN A 92 27.28 -19.70 24.07
CA GLN A 92 25.94 -19.94 24.60
C GLN A 92 25.12 -18.64 24.71
N GLU A 93 25.72 -17.54 25.14
CA GLU A 93 25.09 -16.21 25.13
C GLU A 93 24.70 -15.77 23.71
N GLN A 94 25.59 -15.95 22.73
CA GLN A 94 25.29 -15.65 21.32
C GLN A 94 24.18 -16.54 20.74
N ILE A 95 24.14 -17.83 21.09
CA ILE A 95 23.05 -18.76 20.70
C ILE A 95 21.73 -18.27 21.30
N ASN A 96 21.70 -17.96 22.60
CA ASN A 96 20.50 -17.45 23.28
C ASN A 96 20.02 -16.13 22.64
N TYR A 97 20.94 -15.22 22.32
CA TYR A 97 20.64 -13.96 21.63
C TYR A 97 20.02 -14.19 20.24
N ARG A 98 20.66 -15.01 19.40
CA ARG A 98 20.15 -15.33 18.05
C ARG A 98 18.81 -16.06 18.12
N GLN A 99 18.61 -16.94 19.09
CA GLN A 99 17.34 -17.63 19.28
C GLN A 99 16.22 -16.68 19.69
N ASN A 100 16.51 -15.67 20.51
CA ASN A 100 15.58 -14.59 20.83
C ASN A 100 15.27 -13.71 19.59
N GLN A 101 16.27 -13.38 18.78
CA GLN A 101 16.06 -12.66 17.51
C GLN A 101 15.18 -13.46 16.53
N LEU A 102 15.42 -14.77 16.37
CA LEU A 102 14.60 -15.65 15.54
C LEU A 102 13.14 -15.72 16.03
N ASN A 103 12.93 -15.87 17.34
CA ASN A 103 11.59 -15.85 17.93
C ASN A 103 10.87 -14.52 17.66
N TRP A 104 11.57 -13.38 17.80
CA TRP A 104 11.01 -12.05 17.52
C TRP A 104 10.66 -11.87 16.03
N LEU A 105 11.57 -12.25 15.12
CA LEU A 105 11.30 -12.23 13.68
C LEU A 105 10.11 -13.14 13.29
N GLN A 106 9.99 -14.31 13.91
CA GLN A 106 8.88 -15.23 13.66
C GLN A 106 7.53 -14.62 14.10
N VAL A 107 7.48 -13.90 15.23
CA VAL A 107 6.28 -13.15 15.65
C VAL A 107 5.96 -12.04 14.65
N GLN A 108 6.95 -11.23 14.25
CA GLN A 108 6.76 -10.16 13.25
C GLN A 108 6.27 -10.69 11.90
N ILE A 109 6.81 -11.82 11.41
CA ILE A 109 6.34 -12.48 10.19
C ILE A 109 4.87 -12.93 10.34
N GLY A 110 4.51 -13.50 11.49
CA GLY A 110 3.11 -13.88 11.79
C GLY A 110 2.14 -12.69 11.80
N GLU A 111 2.54 -11.57 12.42
CA GLU A 111 1.76 -10.32 12.44
C GLU A 111 1.57 -9.74 11.04
N LYS A 112 2.64 -9.66 10.23
CA LYS A 112 2.59 -9.19 8.84
C LYS A 112 1.76 -10.10 7.95
N GLN A 113 1.85 -11.43 8.12
CA GLN A 113 1.03 -12.40 7.39
C GLN A 113 -0.46 -12.25 7.74
N LYS A 114 -0.80 -12.08 9.03
CA LYS A 114 -2.17 -11.83 9.46
C LYS A 114 -2.71 -10.51 8.89
N SER A 115 -1.96 -9.42 9.01
CA SER A 115 -2.34 -8.12 8.44
C SER A 115 -2.56 -8.20 6.91
N LYS A 116 -1.72 -8.95 6.18
CA LYS A 116 -1.92 -9.22 4.75
C LYS A 116 -3.21 -10.01 4.47
N GLN A 117 -3.57 -10.98 5.31
CA GLN A 117 -4.83 -11.72 5.19
C GLN A 117 -6.04 -10.81 5.46
N ASP A 118 -6.00 -10.02 6.52
CA ASP A 118 -7.06 -9.07 6.89
C ASP A 118 -7.28 -8.03 5.77
N LEU A 119 -6.19 -7.49 5.19
CA LEU A 119 -6.26 -6.58 4.03
C LEU A 119 -6.80 -7.27 2.77
N THR A 120 -6.41 -8.51 2.50
CA THR A 120 -6.94 -9.29 1.37
C THR A 120 -8.46 -9.48 1.49
N LEU A 121 -8.95 -9.82 2.69
CA LEU A 121 -10.38 -9.97 2.96
C LEU A 121 -11.13 -8.64 2.82
N ALA A 122 -10.56 -7.54 3.31
CA ALA A 122 -11.14 -6.21 3.15
C ALA A 122 -11.22 -5.78 1.67
N LEU A 123 -10.20 -6.09 0.86
CA LEU A 123 -10.18 -5.79 -0.57
C LEU A 123 -11.22 -6.61 -1.34
N ILE A 124 -11.41 -7.90 -1.00
CA ILE A 124 -12.50 -8.73 -1.53
C ILE A 124 -13.87 -8.12 -1.18
N GLY A 125 -14.07 -7.71 0.07
CA GLY A 125 -15.30 -7.05 0.50
C GLY A 125 -15.59 -5.76 -0.27
N LEU A 126 -14.60 -4.87 -0.39
CA LEU A 126 -14.71 -3.63 -1.16
C LEU A 126 -14.98 -3.88 -2.65
N GLY A 127 -14.44 -4.96 -3.20
CA GLY A 127 -14.73 -5.39 -4.58
C GLY A 127 -16.18 -5.80 -4.79
N GLU A 128 -16.78 -6.51 -3.83
CA GLU A 128 -18.20 -6.88 -3.87
C GLU A 128 -19.11 -5.67 -3.63
N ASP A 129 -18.78 -4.80 -2.67
CA ASP A 129 -19.51 -3.53 -2.43
C ASP A 129 -19.49 -2.64 -3.70
N LYS A 130 -18.34 -2.57 -4.39
CA LYS A 130 -18.23 -1.87 -5.68
C LYS A 130 -19.16 -2.50 -6.73
N ARG A 131 -19.17 -3.83 -6.85
CA ARG A 131 -20.03 -4.56 -7.81
C ARG A 131 -21.52 -4.28 -7.56
N LEU A 132 -21.95 -4.28 -6.30
CA LEU A 132 -23.32 -3.95 -5.90
C LEU A 132 -23.68 -2.48 -6.22
N MET A 133 -22.73 -1.56 -6.03
CA MET A 133 -22.92 -0.14 -6.37
C MET A 133 -23.02 0.09 -7.89
N GLU A 134 -22.22 -0.61 -8.69
CA GLU A 134 -22.30 -0.59 -10.16
C GLU A 134 -23.66 -1.13 -10.66
N GLU A 135 -24.17 -2.21 -10.06
CA GLU A 135 -25.50 -2.76 -10.34
C GLU A 135 -26.63 -1.77 -9.98
N ALA A 136 -26.52 -1.10 -8.84
CA ALA A 136 -27.48 -0.05 -8.43
C ALA A 136 -27.46 1.17 -9.36
N ILE A 137 -26.27 1.61 -9.81
CA ILE A 137 -26.12 2.70 -10.80
C ILE A 137 -26.75 2.30 -12.13
N TYR A 138 -26.54 1.08 -12.60
CA TYR A 138 -27.17 0.58 -13.84
C TYR A 138 -28.70 0.65 -13.76
N HIS A 139 -29.29 0.13 -12.68
CA HIS A 139 -30.74 0.16 -12.48
C HIS A 139 -31.30 1.59 -12.36
N LEU A 140 -30.63 2.50 -11.64
CA LEU A 140 -31.04 3.91 -11.57
C LEU A 140 -30.96 4.61 -12.93
N ASN A 141 -29.97 4.28 -13.77
CA ASN A 141 -29.86 4.84 -15.11
C ASN A 141 -30.97 4.32 -16.04
N GLN A 142 -31.35 3.05 -15.92
CA GLN A 142 -32.52 2.50 -16.62
C GLN A 142 -33.81 3.23 -16.20
N GLN A 143 -34.06 3.40 -14.90
CA GLN A 143 -35.23 4.13 -14.40
C GLN A 143 -35.28 5.59 -14.89
N LYS A 144 -34.13 6.24 -15.00
CA LYS A 144 -34.01 7.58 -15.57
C LYS A 144 -34.41 7.61 -17.05
N GLU A 145 -33.98 6.63 -17.84
CA GLU A 145 -34.35 6.54 -19.26
C GLU A 145 -35.86 6.27 -19.46
N GLU A 146 -36.45 5.38 -18.65
CA GLU A 146 -37.90 5.15 -18.62
C GLU A 146 -38.67 6.43 -18.26
N LEU A 147 -38.18 7.20 -17.29
CA LEU A 147 -38.77 8.48 -16.90
C LEU A 147 -38.63 9.54 -18.01
N ASP A 148 -37.49 9.64 -18.67
CA ASP A 148 -37.26 10.55 -19.80
C ASP A 148 -38.21 10.22 -20.98
N LEU A 149 -38.47 8.93 -21.26
CA LEU A 149 -39.46 8.51 -22.24
C LEU A 149 -40.89 8.91 -21.83
N SER A 150 -41.25 8.73 -20.56
CA SER A 150 -42.54 9.17 -20.02
C SER A 150 -42.72 10.69 -20.14
N VAL A 151 -41.70 11.48 -19.77
CA VAL A 151 -41.70 12.95 -19.90
C VAL A 151 -41.85 13.38 -21.36
N ARG A 152 -41.16 12.74 -22.32
CA ARG A 152 -41.33 13.01 -23.76
C ARG A 152 -42.75 12.70 -24.24
N SER A 153 -43.34 11.59 -23.76
CA SER A 153 -44.72 11.20 -24.09
C SER A 153 -45.74 12.22 -23.57
N ILE A 154 -45.66 12.58 -22.28
CA ILE A 154 -46.53 13.57 -21.64
C ILE A 154 -46.39 14.94 -22.34
N LYS A 155 -45.17 15.35 -22.68
CA LYS A 155 -44.93 16.61 -23.41
C LYS A 155 -45.57 16.60 -24.81
N SER A 156 -45.53 15.47 -25.52
CA SER A 156 -46.22 15.30 -26.81
C SER A 156 -47.74 15.37 -26.66
N GLN A 157 -48.31 14.74 -25.62
CA GLN A 157 -49.74 14.84 -25.30
C GLN A 157 -50.15 16.28 -24.93
N HIS A 158 -49.34 16.99 -24.15
CA HIS A 158 -49.59 18.39 -23.81
C HIS A 158 -49.63 19.28 -25.07
N TYR A 159 -48.70 19.11 -26.01
CA TYR A 159 -48.75 19.88 -27.27
C TYR A 159 -50.03 19.61 -28.06
N LYS A 160 -50.48 18.35 -28.14
CA LYS A 160 -51.76 17.99 -28.79
C LYS A 160 -52.97 18.59 -28.07
N ALA A 161 -53.00 18.54 -26.74
CA ALA A 161 -54.08 19.15 -25.96
C ALA A 161 -54.12 20.68 -26.14
N GLU A 162 -52.96 21.33 -26.21
CA GLU A 162 -52.84 22.77 -26.41
C GLU A 162 -53.26 23.19 -27.83
N THR A 163 -52.92 22.42 -28.88
CA THR A 163 -53.43 22.68 -30.24
C THR A 163 -54.94 22.54 -30.30
N ASN A 164 -55.50 21.46 -29.74
CA ASN A 164 -56.95 21.23 -29.72
C ASN A 164 -57.69 22.32 -28.93
N LYS A 165 -57.12 22.81 -27.82
CA LYS A 165 -57.68 23.94 -27.06
C LYS A 165 -57.74 25.21 -27.91
N ASN A 166 -56.69 25.50 -28.67
CA ASN A 166 -56.62 26.69 -29.52
C ASN A 166 -57.58 26.60 -30.72
N GLU A 167 -57.77 25.41 -31.29
CA GLU A 167 -58.78 25.13 -32.32
C GLU A 167 -60.20 25.36 -31.77
N LEU A 168 -60.53 24.77 -30.61
CA LEU A 168 -61.83 24.99 -29.95
C LEU A 168 -62.07 26.46 -29.55
N LEU A 169 -61.03 27.23 -29.23
CA LEU A 169 -61.14 28.67 -28.97
C LEU A 169 -61.45 29.45 -30.26
N ALA A 170 -60.88 29.05 -31.40
CA ALA A 170 -61.19 29.63 -32.70
C ALA A 170 -62.65 29.31 -33.11
N ASP A 171 -63.10 28.06 -32.93
CA ASP A 171 -64.48 27.65 -33.18
C ASP A 171 -65.49 28.42 -32.30
N LEU A 172 -65.19 28.59 -31.01
CA LEU A 172 -66.00 29.39 -30.10
C LEU A 172 -66.05 30.88 -30.51
N GLN A 173 -64.95 31.42 -31.02
CA GLN A 173 -64.94 32.79 -31.53
C GLN A 173 -65.78 32.90 -32.82
N HIS A 174 -65.62 31.98 -33.77
CA HIS A 174 -66.42 31.91 -34.99
C HIS A 174 -67.93 31.79 -34.68
N LEU A 175 -68.33 30.88 -33.78
CA LEU A 175 -69.71 30.73 -33.32
C LEU A 175 -70.26 32.01 -32.66
N LYS A 176 -69.42 32.74 -31.91
CA LYS A 176 -69.81 34.02 -31.29
C LYS A 176 -70.02 35.12 -32.34
N GLU A 177 -69.19 35.15 -33.37
CA GLU A 177 -69.33 36.07 -34.52
C GLU A 177 -70.59 35.74 -35.34
N GLU A 178 -70.86 34.45 -35.59
CA GLU A 178 -72.09 33.96 -36.25
C GLU A 178 -73.37 34.31 -35.45
N ILE A 179 -73.37 34.10 -34.12
CA ILE A 179 -74.50 34.51 -33.26
C ILE A 179 -74.71 36.03 -33.30
N ALA A 180 -73.63 36.83 -33.36
CA ALA A 180 -73.73 38.28 -33.50
C ALA A 180 -74.32 38.66 -34.88
N PHE A 181 -73.87 38.01 -35.95
CA PHE A 181 -74.42 38.19 -37.30
C PHE A 181 -75.92 37.88 -37.35
N GLN A 182 -76.34 36.68 -36.95
CA GLN A 182 -77.75 36.27 -36.92
C GLN A 182 -78.61 37.20 -36.04
N LYS A 183 -78.05 37.75 -34.94
CA LYS A 183 -78.74 38.74 -34.12
C LYS A 183 -78.96 40.06 -34.87
N THR A 184 -77.99 40.54 -35.63
CA THR A 184 -78.15 41.75 -36.47
C THR A 184 -79.11 41.52 -37.64
N GLU A 185 -79.07 40.34 -38.27
CA GLU A 185 -80.02 39.97 -39.32
C GLU A 185 -81.45 39.90 -38.78
N LYS A 186 -81.65 39.24 -37.63
CA LYS A 186 -82.95 39.21 -36.96
C LYS A 186 -83.45 40.62 -36.61
N GLN A 187 -82.59 41.52 -36.17
CA GLN A 187 -82.96 42.90 -35.89
C GLN A 187 -83.40 43.64 -37.17
N ARG A 188 -82.65 43.50 -38.28
CA ARG A 188 -83.01 44.08 -39.58
C ARG A 188 -84.33 43.52 -40.13
N LEU A 189 -84.57 42.21 -39.96
CA LEU A 189 -85.84 41.59 -40.32
C LEU A 189 -86.99 42.11 -39.44
N GLN A 190 -86.77 42.31 -38.14
CA GLN A 190 -87.74 42.93 -37.25
C GLN A 190 -88.06 44.37 -37.67
N GLU A 191 -87.05 45.20 -37.94
CA GLU A 191 -87.21 46.56 -38.47
C GLU A 191 -87.99 46.57 -39.80
N THR A 192 -87.77 45.57 -40.66
CA THR A 192 -88.51 45.40 -41.93
C THR A 192 -89.96 44.99 -41.68
N ILE A 193 -90.23 44.10 -40.72
CA ILE A 193 -91.59 43.69 -40.31
C ILE A 193 -92.34 44.89 -39.70
N ASP A 194 -91.69 45.68 -38.86
CA ASP A 194 -92.28 46.85 -38.22
C ASP A 194 -92.55 47.95 -39.26
N PHE A 195 -91.65 48.15 -40.24
CA PHE A 195 -91.88 49.01 -41.40
C PHE A 195 -93.09 48.53 -42.24
N LEU A 196 -93.14 47.26 -42.64
CA LEU A 196 -94.26 46.70 -43.39
C LEU A 196 -95.58 46.75 -42.62
N ARG A 197 -95.54 46.57 -41.29
CA ARG A 197 -96.70 46.73 -40.41
C ARG A 197 -97.14 48.20 -40.34
N SER A 198 -96.22 49.16 -40.31
CA SER A 198 -96.57 50.59 -40.38
C SER A 198 -97.18 50.98 -41.73
N GLN A 199 -96.62 50.51 -42.86
CA GLN A 199 -97.20 50.67 -44.20
C GLN A 199 -98.60 50.03 -44.30
N PHE A 200 -98.80 48.85 -43.73
CA PHE A 200 -100.13 48.22 -43.68
C PHE A 200 -101.11 49.02 -42.82
N HIS A 201 -100.65 49.65 -41.73
CA HIS A 201 -101.49 50.52 -40.90
C HIS A 201 -101.77 51.87 -41.58
N GLU A 202 -100.84 52.37 -42.38
CA GLU A 202 -100.98 53.55 -43.25
C GLU A 202 -102.06 53.28 -44.32
N TRP A 203 -102.00 52.15 -45.02
CA TRP A 203 -103.06 51.73 -45.95
C TRP A 203 -104.41 51.49 -45.25
N GLN A 204 -104.41 50.88 -44.05
CA GLN A 204 -105.65 50.74 -43.26
C GLN A 204 -106.24 52.08 -42.80
N MET A 205 -105.45 53.14 -42.70
CA MET A 205 -105.90 54.50 -42.36
C MET A 205 -106.32 55.30 -43.60
N GLU A 206 -105.69 55.05 -44.74
CA GLU A 206 -106.01 55.70 -46.03
C GLU A 206 -107.30 55.15 -46.66
N ASP A 207 -107.69 53.90 -46.35
CA ASP A 207 -109.00 53.32 -46.70
C ASP A 207 -110.14 53.64 -45.69
N ILE A 208 -109.96 54.55 -44.71
CA ILE A 208 -111.07 55.02 -43.84
C ILE A 208 -111.85 56.20 -44.47
N GLU A 209 -112.13 56.10 -45.77
CA GLU A 209 -113.21 56.87 -46.39
C GLU A 209 -113.83 56.13 -47.58
N VAL A 210 -114.56 55.02 -47.34
CA VAL A 210 -115.86 54.69 -47.99
C VAL A 210 -116.44 53.34 -47.48
N HIS A 211 -117.54 53.46 -46.74
CA HIS A 211 -118.68 52.53 -46.56
C HIS A 211 -118.54 51.09 -45.99
N ASP A 212 -119.51 50.78 -45.13
CA ASP A 212 -120.05 49.44 -44.87
C ASP A 212 -120.22 48.60 -46.14
N ILE A 213 -119.78 47.34 -46.10
CA ILE A 213 -120.55 46.13 -46.44
C ILE A 213 -119.91 44.94 -45.73
N THR A 214 -120.64 44.29 -44.81
CA THR A 214 -120.35 42.94 -44.33
C THR A 214 -121.40 42.00 -44.95
N PRO A 215 -121.01 41.01 -45.77
CA PRO A 215 -121.16 39.60 -45.35
C PRO A 215 -120.05 38.68 -45.97
N PRO A 216 -120.20 37.35 -46.17
CA PRO A 216 -119.59 36.35 -45.26
C PRO A 216 -118.66 35.31 -45.98
N VAL A 217 -118.35 34.21 -45.25
CA VAL A 217 -117.99 32.83 -45.75
C VAL A 217 -116.49 32.39 -45.71
N GLN A 218 -116.22 31.35 -44.87
CA GLN A 218 -115.36 30.13 -45.00
C GLN A 218 -113.98 30.20 -45.73
N GLU A 219 -112.93 29.40 -45.44
CA GLU A 219 -112.63 28.34 -44.45
C GLU A 219 -111.09 28.06 -44.45
N LEU A 220 -110.60 27.09 -43.66
CA LEU A 220 -109.22 26.54 -43.61
C LEU A 220 -108.17 27.48 -42.92
N THR A 221 -107.44 27.10 -41.86
CA THR A 221 -106.93 25.77 -41.48
C THR A 221 -106.75 25.58 -39.95
N SER A 222 -106.92 24.32 -39.52
CA SER A 222 -106.39 23.62 -38.32
C SER A 222 -105.90 24.39 -37.07
N PRO A 223 -106.44 23.99 -35.90
CA PRO A 223 -105.63 23.85 -34.69
C PRO A 223 -105.77 22.43 -34.09
N GLU A 224 -104.75 21.59 -34.24
CA GLU A 224 -104.67 20.32 -33.52
C GLU A 224 -103.88 20.49 -32.21
N THR A 225 -104.50 20.14 -31.09
CA THR A 225 -103.87 20.23 -29.76
C THR A 225 -103.92 18.91 -29.02
N GLN A 226 -102.84 18.67 -28.26
CA GLN A 226 -102.73 17.73 -27.13
C GLN A 226 -102.39 16.24 -27.40
N LYS A 227 -101.11 15.94 -27.14
CA LYS A 227 -100.67 15.19 -25.95
C LYS A 227 -101.13 13.72 -25.83
N LEU A 228 -100.20 12.79 -26.11
CA LEU A 228 -100.24 11.43 -25.54
C LEU A 228 -98.89 11.07 -24.88
N LEU A 229 -98.96 10.25 -23.85
CA LEU A 229 -97.86 9.80 -22.98
C LEU A 229 -97.37 8.40 -23.39
N THR A 230 -96.11 8.08 -23.03
CA THR A 230 -95.56 6.77 -22.54
C THR A 230 -95.98 5.48 -23.27
N ALA A 231 -95.09 4.52 -23.58
CA ALA A 231 -94.11 3.89 -22.68
C ALA A 231 -93.22 2.89 -23.46
N SER A 232 -92.09 2.48 -22.84
CA SER A 232 -91.44 1.16 -22.97
C SER A 232 -90.95 0.69 -24.36
N ASP A 233 -89.95 -0.18 -24.53
CA ASP A 233 -88.78 -0.70 -23.78
C ASP A 233 -87.85 -1.22 -24.94
N ASP A 234 -86.54 -1.45 -24.90
CA ASP A 234 -85.64 -2.04 -23.91
C ASP A 234 -84.15 -1.78 -24.34
N GLN A 235 -83.21 -1.74 -23.38
CA GLN A 235 -81.91 -2.49 -23.35
C GLN A 235 -80.86 -2.27 -24.49
N GLU A 236 -79.54 -2.15 -24.33
CA GLU A 236 -78.47 -2.36 -23.32
C GLU A 236 -77.27 -1.43 -23.72
N ASP A 237 -76.19 -1.12 -22.99
CA ASP A 237 -75.66 -1.55 -21.67
C ASP A 237 -74.65 -0.49 -21.09
N ALA A 238 -74.28 -0.67 -19.81
CA ALA A 238 -72.97 -0.53 -19.12
C ALA A 238 -72.04 0.70 -19.32
N GLU A 239 -71.30 1.21 -18.34
CA GLU A 239 -71.20 1.09 -16.87
C GLU A 239 -70.00 1.98 -16.46
N THR A 240 -70.15 2.88 -15.47
CA THR A 240 -69.07 3.35 -14.56
C THR A 240 -67.83 4.10 -15.13
N GLY A 241 -67.10 4.94 -14.39
CA GLY A 241 -67.34 5.50 -13.07
C GLY A 241 -66.33 6.59 -12.65
N ARG A 242 -66.84 7.62 -11.97
CA ARG A 242 -66.38 8.12 -10.65
C ARG A 242 -64.95 8.69 -10.44
N LYS A 243 -64.93 10.03 -10.33
CA LYS A 243 -64.26 10.92 -9.31
C LYS A 243 -62.75 10.86 -8.99
N GLY A 244 -62.21 12.06 -8.71
CA GLY A 244 -60.97 12.32 -7.96
C GLY A 244 -60.20 13.50 -8.60
N ASP A 245 -60.47 14.78 -8.31
CA ASP A 245 -60.28 15.57 -7.07
C ASP A 245 -58.83 16.08 -6.84
N ALA A 246 -58.73 17.37 -6.48
CA ALA A 246 -57.58 18.13 -5.92
C ALA A 246 -56.28 18.25 -6.78
N GLU A 247 -55.84 19.42 -7.25
CA GLU A 247 -55.45 20.70 -6.59
C GLU A 247 -53.97 20.74 -6.11
N ARG A 248 -53.23 21.73 -6.64
CA ARG A 248 -52.28 22.66 -5.94
C ARG A 248 -50.76 22.58 -6.24
N ALA A 249 -50.18 23.80 -6.34
CA ALA A 249 -48.76 24.21 -6.19
C ALA A 249 -47.77 23.76 -7.30
N ARG A 250 -47.13 24.70 -8.05
CA ARG A 250 -45.85 25.42 -7.75
C ARG A 250 -44.62 24.48 -7.71
N GLU A 251 -43.44 24.81 -8.22
CA GLU A 251 -42.87 26.12 -8.58
C GLU A 251 -41.82 25.99 -9.73
N PHE A 252 -41.41 27.10 -10.35
CA PHE A 252 -40.55 27.14 -11.55
C PHE A 252 -39.05 27.33 -11.19
N ILE A 253 -38.17 26.42 -11.63
CA ILE A 253 -36.70 26.63 -11.79
C ILE A 253 -36.29 25.80 -13.02
N SER A 254 -36.10 26.36 -14.23
CA SER A 254 -34.97 27.17 -14.74
C SER A 254 -33.64 26.41 -14.95
N GLY A 255 -33.47 25.82 -16.14
CA GLY A 255 -32.19 25.67 -16.90
C GLY A 255 -31.15 24.66 -16.37
N LYS A 256 -30.18 24.14 -17.15
CA LYS A 256 -29.75 24.31 -18.55
C LYS A 256 -28.81 23.10 -18.87
N THR A 257 -29.00 22.30 -19.93
CA THR A 257 -28.20 22.25 -21.20
C THR A 257 -26.67 22.39 -21.00
N GLU A 258 -25.75 21.50 -21.40
CA GLU A 258 -25.35 20.89 -22.72
C GLU A 258 -24.55 19.57 -22.43
N ILE A 259 -24.50 18.44 -23.19
CA ILE A 259 -23.82 18.11 -24.49
C ILE A 259 -22.32 18.54 -24.50
N SER A 260 -21.26 17.79 -24.88
CA SER A 260 -20.97 16.57 -25.69
C SER A 260 -19.85 15.77 -24.99
N ALA A 261 -19.65 14.45 -25.11
CA ALA A 261 -19.29 13.63 -26.28
C ALA A 261 -18.09 14.16 -27.11
N ASP A 262 -16.95 13.45 -27.05
CA ASP A 262 -16.27 12.93 -28.24
C ASP A 262 -15.22 11.87 -27.84
N PHE A 263 -14.90 10.98 -28.79
CA PHE A 263 -14.20 9.72 -28.60
C PHE A 263 -13.30 9.48 -29.82
N GLU A 264 -11.99 9.27 -29.63
CA GLU A 264 -11.16 8.72 -30.70
C GLU A 264 -9.99 7.91 -30.13
N SER A 265 -9.74 6.75 -30.75
CA SER A 265 -8.77 5.74 -30.32
C SER A 265 -7.85 5.40 -31.48
N THR A 266 -6.55 5.22 -31.24
CA THR A 266 -5.52 4.47 -32.03
C THR A 266 -4.12 4.93 -31.52
N GLU A 267 -3.02 4.18 -31.57
CA GLU A 267 -2.78 2.76 -31.90
C GLU A 267 -1.50 2.26 -31.19
N PHE A 268 -1.24 0.95 -31.22
CA PHE A 268 -0.02 0.31 -30.73
C PHE A 268 1.21 0.59 -31.63
N ILE A 269 2.40 0.71 -31.04
CA ILE A 269 3.67 0.34 -31.69
C ILE A 269 4.55 -0.42 -30.69
N ASP A 270 5.24 -1.46 -31.18
CA ASP A 270 6.06 -2.43 -30.45
C ASP A 270 7.55 -2.00 -30.33
N ALA A 271 8.31 -2.75 -29.54
CA ALA A 271 9.62 -2.42 -28.97
C ALA A 271 10.78 -2.11 -29.96
N VAL A 272 11.63 -1.16 -29.55
CA VAL A 272 13.10 -1.16 -29.80
C VAL A 272 13.83 -0.65 -28.55
N SER A 273 14.96 -1.26 -28.22
CA SER A 273 15.90 -0.87 -27.17
C SER A 273 17.33 -1.23 -27.64
N PRO A 274 18.41 -0.61 -27.13
CA PRO A 274 18.62 0.82 -26.89
C PRO A 274 19.85 1.35 -27.66
N PRO A 275 20.07 2.67 -27.78
CA PRO A 275 21.35 3.21 -28.20
C PRO A 275 22.28 3.44 -26.99
N GLU A 276 23.49 2.89 -27.04
CA GLU A 276 24.63 3.49 -26.33
C GLU A 276 24.88 4.89 -26.93
N GLN A 277 25.08 5.94 -26.11
CA GLN A 277 26.25 6.84 -26.18
C GLN A 277 26.16 8.13 -25.34
N SER A 278 27.37 8.56 -24.93
CA SER A 278 27.85 9.93 -24.70
C SER A 278 27.47 10.69 -23.43
N ASP A 279 28.45 10.76 -22.52
CA ASP A 279 28.74 11.95 -21.72
C ASP A 279 28.71 13.23 -22.57
N ALA A 280 27.76 14.15 -22.31
CA ALA A 280 27.95 15.61 -22.51
C ALA A 280 26.74 16.46 -22.05
N ASP A 281 25.53 15.93 -22.16
CA ASP A 281 24.31 16.55 -21.61
C ASP A 281 23.84 15.72 -20.41
N LEU A 282 23.35 16.37 -19.34
CA LEU A 282 22.79 15.62 -18.21
C LEU A 282 21.47 15.00 -18.66
N ASP A 283 21.38 13.66 -18.54
CA ASP A 283 20.16 12.90 -18.84
C ASP A 283 18.92 13.56 -18.20
N ALA A 284 17.89 13.75 -19.02
CA ALA A 284 16.68 14.47 -18.62
C ALA A 284 16.02 13.83 -17.37
N GLU A 285 16.15 12.51 -17.22
CA GLU A 285 15.67 11.70 -16.10
C GLU A 285 16.30 12.12 -14.76
N TRP A 286 17.58 12.48 -14.76
CA TRP A 286 18.29 12.99 -13.57
C TRP A 286 17.90 14.43 -13.22
N ALA A 287 17.62 15.26 -14.22
CA ALA A 287 17.10 16.61 -14.01
C ALA A 287 15.67 16.57 -13.44
N GLU A 288 14.84 15.63 -13.91
CA GLU A 288 13.50 15.38 -13.38
C GLU A 288 13.54 14.83 -11.95
N PHE A 289 14.37 13.81 -11.68
CA PHE A 289 14.61 13.29 -10.34
C PHE A 289 14.93 14.42 -9.33
N VAL A 290 15.92 15.26 -9.67
CA VAL A 290 16.34 16.37 -8.80
C VAL A 290 15.30 17.50 -8.72
N ALA A 291 14.36 17.61 -9.65
CA ALA A 291 13.22 18.53 -9.57
C ALA A 291 12.11 18.02 -8.63
N GLN A 292 11.94 16.70 -8.49
CA GLN A 292 10.93 16.08 -7.62
C GLN A 292 11.37 16.00 -6.14
N LEU A 293 12.67 16.07 -5.84
CA LEU A 293 13.20 16.03 -4.47
C LEU A 293 12.83 17.28 -3.65
N THR A 294 12.43 17.06 -2.39
CA THR A 294 12.18 18.15 -1.43
C THR A 294 13.49 18.73 -0.85
N TYR A 295 13.41 19.91 -0.23
CA TYR A 295 14.57 20.57 0.38
C TYR A 295 15.36 19.68 1.36
N PRO A 296 14.76 18.99 2.36
CA PRO A 296 15.51 18.11 3.27
C PRO A 296 16.08 16.87 2.56
N GLU A 297 15.43 16.34 1.52
CA GLU A 297 15.94 15.22 0.72
C GLU A 297 17.24 15.62 -0.03
N LEU A 298 17.32 16.86 -0.52
CA LEU A 298 18.52 17.42 -1.15
C LEU A 298 19.66 17.65 -0.14
N GLU A 299 19.35 18.11 1.08
CA GLU A 299 20.35 18.23 2.15
C GLU A 299 20.92 16.87 2.58
N VAL A 300 20.09 15.80 2.57
CA VAL A 300 20.53 14.42 2.83
C VAL A 300 21.48 13.94 1.72
N LEU A 301 21.12 14.08 0.44
CA LEU A 301 22.03 13.72 -0.67
C LEU A 301 23.34 14.49 -0.60
N LYS A 302 23.29 15.80 -0.31
CA LYS A 302 24.49 16.62 -0.13
C LYS A 302 25.36 16.11 1.03
N ALA A 303 24.76 15.77 2.17
CA ALA A 303 25.48 15.23 3.32
C ALA A 303 26.18 13.90 2.99
N ILE A 304 25.52 13.00 2.25
CA ILE A 304 26.10 11.72 1.80
C ILE A 304 27.27 11.94 0.83
N VAL A 305 27.16 12.93 -0.05
CA VAL A 305 28.19 13.28 -1.05
C VAL A 305 29.42 13.96 -0.44
N GLU A 306 29.24 14.79 0.60
CA GLU A 306 30.31 15.59 1.20
C GLU A 306 30.97 14.95 2.42
N GLN A 307 30.29 14.07 3.16
CA GLN A 307 30.75 13.58 4.47
C GLN A 307 31.04 12.08 4.47
N SER A 308 32.20 11.68 4.98
CA SER A 308 32.56 10.25 5.16
C SER A 308 31.73 9.51 6.22
N ASN A 309 30.89 10.22 6.99
CA ASN A 309 29.93 9.63 7.93
C ASN A 309 28.69 10.54 8.04
N PRO A 310 27.73 10.42 7.11
CA PRO A 310 26.61 11.34 6.99
C PRO A 310 25.53 11.15 8.08
N ASN A 311 25.53 10.02 8.81
CA ASN A 311 24.51 9.64 9.80
C ASN A 311 24.17 10.77 10.79
N SER A 312 25.19 11.45 11.33
CA SER A 312 24.96 12.52 12.32
C SER A 312 24.25 13.74 11.70
N THR A 313 24.54 14.06 10.44
CA THR A 313 23.92 15.16 9.70
C THR A 313 22.52 14.79 9.24
N ILE A 314 22.32 13.60 8.67
CA ILE A 314 21.00 13.08 8.28
C ILE A 314 20.06 13.05 9.49
N LYS A 315 20.55 12.61 10.66
CA LYS A 315 19.78 12.64 11.91
C LYS A 315 19.35 14.06 12.29
N ASN A 316 20.24 15.04 12.23
CA ASN A 316 19.90 16.43 12.54
C ASN A 316 18.88 17.03 11.54
N ILE A 317 18.99 16.69 10.25
CA ILE A 317 18.03 17.09 9.21
C ILE A 317 16.66 16.45 9.49
N ALA A 318 16.63 15.15 9.82
CA ALA A 318 15.40 14.43 10.14
C ALA A 318 14.71 15.00 11.39
N GLU A 319 15.45 15.24 12.47
CA GLU A 319 14.93 15.87 13.70
C GLU A 319 14.38 17.27 13.43
N SER A 320 15.07 18.08 12.61
CA SER A 320 14.64 19.43 12.24
C SER A 320 13.35 19.46 11.41
N ASN A 321 13.07 18.38 10.67
CA ASN A 321 11.88 18.23 9.82
C ASN A 321 10.80 17.32 10.44
N ILE A 322 10.95 16.93 11.72
CA ILE A 322 10.02 16.04 12.45
C ILE A 322 9.78 14.72 11.71
N THR A 323 10.84 14.14 11.16
CA THR A 323 10.83 12.87 10.42
C THR A 323 11.93 11.92 10.93
N MET A 324 12.07 10.75 10.33
CA MET A 324 13.10 9.76 10.66
C MET A 324 14.16 9.67 9.54
N PRO A 325 15.44 9.40 9.86
CA PRO A 325 16.51 9.24 8.87
C PRO A 325 16.16 8.24 7.76
N GLU A 326 15.68 7.06 8.15
CA GLU A 326 15.27 6.00 7.21
C GLU A 326 14.18 6.50 6.24
N LEU A 327 13.17 7.24 6.72
CA LEU A 327 12.09 7.75 5.86
C LEU A 327 12.57 8.78 4.83
N LEU A 328 13.64 9.53 5.12
CA LEU A 328 14.24 10.43 4.12
C LEU A 328 15.01 9.64 3.06
N ILE A 329 15.73 8.58 3.46
CA ILE A 329 16.47 7.69 2.56
C ILE A 329 15.49 6.89 1.68
N ASP A 330 14.45 6.33 2.28
CA ASP A 330 13.36 5.62 1.60
C ASP A 330 12.66 6.54 0.60
N ALA A 331 12.30 7.78 0.97
CA ALA A 331 11.67 8.73 0.06
C ALA A 331 12.57 9.13 -1.13
N ILE A 332 13.88 9.26 -0.92
CA ILE A 332 14.85 9.49 -2.00
C ILE A 332 14.89 8.29 -2.95
N ASN A 333 14.95 7.07 -2.41
CA ASN A 333 14.98 5.84 -3.19
C ASN A 333 13.66 5.55 -3.92
N GLU A 334 12.50 5.81 -3.31
CA GLU A 334 11.19 5.68 -3.98
C GLU A 334 11.09 6.61 -5.19
N ARG A 335 11.55 7.86 -5.07
CA ARG A 335 11.62 8.79 -6.20
C ARG A 335 12.62 8.32 -7.26
N ALA A 336 13.79 7.83 -6.85
CA ALA A 336 14.81 7.32 -7.76
C ALA A 336 14.30 6.13 -8.58
N ILE A 337 13.63 5.18 -7.92
CA ILE A 337 12.97 4.04 -8.60
C ILE A 337 11.88 4.55 -9.57
N ALA A 338 11.14 5.60 -9.21
CA ALA A 338 10.08 6.15 -10.06
C ALA A 338 10.59 6.90 -11.30
N THR A 339 11.77 7.54 -11.24
CA THR A 339 12.31 8.36 -12.36
C THR A 339 13.47 7.71 -13.10
N LEU A 340 14.38 7.02 -12.41
CA LEU A 340 15.59 6.39 -12.95
C LEU A 340 15.46 4.87 -13.05
N GLY A 341 14.45 4.26 -12.40
CA GLY A 341 14.25 2.82 -12.35
C GLY A 341 15.14 2.07 -11.34
N ASP A 342 15.98 2.77 -10.57
CA ASP A 342 16.97 2.18 -9.67
C ASP A 342 17.08 2.89 -8.31
N ILE A 343 17.75 2.27 -7.33
CA ILE A 343 18.07 2.86 -6.03
C ILE A 343 19.38 3.67 -6.08
N ILE A 344 19.39 4.83 -5.45
CA ILE A 344 20.60 5.67 -5.38
C ILE A 344 21.36 5.44 -4.08
N ILE A 345 20.68 5.15 -2.97
CA ILE A 345 21.29 4.98 -1.64
C ILE A 345 21.12 3.53 -1.19
N GLU A 346 22.19 2.86 -0.75
CA GLU A 346 22.08 1.47 -0.25
C GLU A 346 21.27 1.38 1.06
N PRO A 347 20.11 0.70 1.08
CA PRO A 347 19.32 0.55 2.30
C PRO A 347 19.97 -0.45 3.27
N GLY A 348 20.01 -0.10 4.56
CA GLY A 348 20.46 -1.00 5.63
C GLY A 348 21.98 -1.10 5.83
N THR A 349 22.75 -0.18 5.26
CA THR A 349 24.18 0.00 5.58
C THR A 349 24.36 0.80 6.88
N ASP A 350 25.39 0.49 7.68
CA ASP A 350 25.69 1.23 8.93
C ASP A 350 26.04 2.72 8.69
N ALA A 351 26.33 3.10 7.43
CA ALA A 351 26.44 4.48 6.97
C ALA A 351 25.90 4.54 5.53
N PRO A 352 24.84 5.33 5.25
CA PRO A 352 24.22 5.37 3.94
C PRO A 352 25.18 5.94 2.92
N ALA A 353 25.45 5.16 1.89
CA ALA A 353 26.33 5.46 0.78
C ALA A 353 25.55 5.39 -0.53
N ILE A 354 26.08 6.04 -1.58
CA ILE A 354 25.52 5.92 -2.93
C ILE A 354 25.85 4.52 -3.46
N ALA A 355 24.84 3.82 -3.97
CA ALA A 355 24.94 2.43 -4.42
C ALA A 355 25.99 2.25 -5.52
N ASP A 356 25.93 3.07 -6.57
CA ASP A 356 26.91 3.03 -7.66
C ASP A 356 27.84 4.26 -7.70
N PRO A 357 29.15 4.06 -7.92
CA PRO A 357 30.12 5.15 -7.99
C PRO A 357 29.91 6.06 -9.21
N GLU A 358 29.21 5.61 -10.25
CA GLU A 358 28.86 6.41 -11.43
C GLU A 358 27.78 7.45 -11.08
N TYR A 359 26.77 7.07 -10.29
CA TYR A 359 25.75 7.97 -9.77
C TYR A 359 26.34 9.07 -8.87
N LEU A 360 27.42 8.76 -8.15
CA LEU A 360 28.11 9.72 -7.28
C LEU A 360 28.69 10.92 -8.06
N GLU A 361 29.22 10.72 -9.27
CA GLU A 361 29.68 11.84 -10.11
C GLU A 361 28.52 12.66 -10.68
N THR A 362 27.44 12.00 -11.10
CA THR A 362 26.25 12.65 -11.66
C THR A 362 25.52 13.48 -10.60
N VAL A 363 25.30 12.95 -9.40
CA VAL A 363 24.72 13.67 -8.26
C VAL A 363 25.58 14.87 -7.85
N LYS A 364 26.92 14.76 -7.87
CA LYS A 364 27.81 15.92 -7.63
C LYS A 364 27.59 17.04 -8.63
N LYS A 365 27.60 16.74 -9.94
CA LYS A 365 27.36 17.72 -11.01
C LYS A 365 26.00 18.40 -10.85
N LEU A 366 24.95 17.64 -10.53
CA LEU A 366 23.60 18.17 -10.28
C LEU A 366 23.51 19.10 -9.06
N LEU A 367 24.16 18.72 -7.95
CA LEU A 367 24.19 19.55 -6.73
C LEU A 367 24.94 20.86 -6.96
N GLU A 368 26.05 20.87 -7.71
CA GLU A 368 26.75 22.10 -8.09
C GLU A 368 25.89 23.02 -8.97
N ILE A 369 25.19 22.47 -9.98
CA ILE A 369 24.28 23.23 -10.84
C ILE A 369 23.12 23.85 -10.05
N LYS A 370 22.59 23.15 -9.04
CA LYS A 370 21.46 23.60 -8.21
C LYS A 370 21.87 24.53 -7.07
N ALA A 371 23.09 24.42 -6.56
CA ALA A 371 23.65 25.34 -5.54
C ALA A 371 24.25 26.62 -6.14
N GLY A 372 24.49 26.66 -7.45
CA GLY A 372 24.96 27.84 -8.18
C GLY A 372 23.86 28.79 -8.70
N LYS A 373 22.59 28.54 -8.35
CA LYS A 373 21.42 29.39 -8.66
C LYS A 373 20.78 29.92 -7.37
#